data_AF-A0A9P1EX92-F1
#
_entry.id   AF-A0A9P1EX92-F1
#
_cell.length_a   1.000
_cell.length_b   1.000
_cell.length_c   1.000
_cell.angle_alpha   90.00
_cell.angle_beta   90.00
_cell.angle_gamma   90.00
#
_symmetry.space_group_name_H-M   'P 1'
#
loop_
_entity.id
_entity.type
_entity.pdbx_description
1 polymer ?
#
loop_
_entity_poly.entity_id
_entity_poly.type
_entity_poly.pdbx_seq_one_letter_code
_entity_poly.pdbx_strand_id
1 'polypeptide(L)' 'MGGRWDEARAESALEYLVKEGLAWLDEQASDTTQYWFPSLFLQQYCHSSSSTSVSESLHSMSVNNYN' A
#
# COMPACT_ATOMS: atom_id res chain seq x y z
N MET A 1 18.97 -3.88 16.75
CA MET A 1 19.69 -2.59 16.77
C MET A 1 18.87 -1.60 15.96
N GLY A 2 18.02 -0.79 16.61
CA GLY A 2 17.30 0.27 15.92
C GLY A 2 18.32 1.32 15.44
N GLY A 3 18.32 1.62 14.15
CA GLY A 3 19.23 2.63 13.59
C GLY A 3 18.99 3.96 14.29
N ARG A 4 19.96 4.42 15.08
CA ARG A 4 19.84 5.69 15.81
C ARG A 4 19.98 6.82 14.81
N TRP A 5 18.86 7.41 14.42
CA TRP A 5 18.85 8.73 13.80
C TRP A 5 18.86 9.76 14.93
N ASP A 6 19.58 10.85 14.72
CA ASP A 6 19.42 12.04 15.53
C ASP A 6 18.05 12.69 15.25
N GLU A 7 17.54 13.41 16.23
CA GLU A 7 16.22 14.03 16.20
C GLU A 7 16.08 15.03 15.04
N ALA A 8 17.06 15.92 14.87
CA ALA A 8 17.06 16.91 13.79
C ALA A 8 17.00 16.26 12.40
N ARG A 9 17.72 15.15 12.20
CA ARG A 9 17.66 14.40 10.94
C ARG A 9 16.31 13.73 10.74
N ALA A 10 15.71 13.16 11.79
CA ALA A 10 14.39 12.55 11.71
C ALA A 10 13.33 13.60 11.36
N GLU A 11 13.35 14.76 12.03
CA GLU A 11 12.46 15.89 11.76
C GLU A 11 12.61 16.40 10.33
N SER A 12 13.83 16.67 9.88
CA SER A 12 14.09 17.16 8.52
C SER A 12 13.59 16.18 7.44
N ALA A 13 13.71 14.88 7.68
CA ALA A 13 13.18 13.88 6.77
C ALA A 13 11.64 13.87 6.77
N LEU A 14 11.01 13.97 7.93
CA LEU A 14 9.55 14.02 8.07
C LEU A 14 8.97 15.27 7.38
N GLU A 15 9.56 16.44 7.60
CA GLU A 15 9.17 17.70 6.94
C GLU A 15 9.23 17.59 5.42
N TYR A 16 10.30 17.01 4.89
CA TYR A 16 10.45 16.80 3.46
C TYR A 16 9.34 15.88 2.91
N LEU A 17 9.03 14.78 3.60
CA LEU A 17 7.98 13.85 3.18
C LEU A 17 6.59 14.50 3.17
N VAL A 18 6.31 15.37 4.15
CA VAL A 18 5.06 16.15 4.16
C VAL A 18 5.03 17.15 3.01
N LYS A 19 6.14 17.86 2.77
CA LYS A 19 6.25 18.86 1.69
C LYS A 19 6.06 18.25 0.30
N GLU A 20 6.58 17.06 0.06
CA GLU A 20 6.41 16.32 -1.20
C GLU A 20 5.04 15.61 -1.31
N GLY A 21 4.18 15.72 -0.29
CA GLY A 21 2.86 15.09 -0.28
C GLY A 21 2.87 13.57 -0.10
N LEU A 22 4.00 13.00 0.36
CA LEU A 22 4.16 11.57 0.64
C LEU A 22 3.67 11.19 2.04
N ALA A 23 3.58 12.17 2.93
CA ALA A 23 3.06 12.01 4.29
C ALA A 23 2.09 13.14 4.64
N TRP A 24 1.21 12.87 5.60
CA TRP A 24 0.31 13.86 6.20
C TRP A 24 0.57 13.98 7.70
N LEU A 25 0.58 15.22 8.18
CA LEU A 25 0.63 15.55 9.60
C LEU A 25 -0.76 15.36 10.20
N ASP A 26 -0.83 14.70 11.35
CA ASP A 26 -2.04 14.53 12.15
C ASP A 26 -1.77 15.01 13.58
N GLU A 27 -2.45 16.11 13.92
CA GLU A 27 -2.35 16.79 15.22
C GLU A 27 -3.62 16.59 16.07
N GLN A 28 -4.49 15.62 15.71
CA GLN A 28 -5.72 15.38 16.45
C GLN A 28 -5.48 14.81 17.86
N ALA A 29 -4.33 14.17 18.07
CA ALA A 29 -3.93 13.68 19.38
C ALA A 29 -3.28 14.81 20.21
N SER A 30 -3.77 15.01 21.43
CA SER A 30 -3.28 16.07 22.31
C SER A 30 -1.88 15.83 22.88
N ASP A 31 -1.37 14.60 22.77
CA ASP A 31 -0.13 14.15 23.41
C ASP A 31 1.02 13.91 22.41
N THR A 32 0.72 13.67 21.13
CA THR A 32 1.70 13.27 20.14
C THR A 32 1.36 13.74 18.73
N THR A 33 2.35 14.23 18.00
CA THR A 33 2.24 14.48 16.55
C THR A 33 2.39 13.17 15.79
N GLN A 34 1.43 12.87 14.92
CA GLN A 34 1.45 11.65 14.11
C GLN A 34 1.69 11.98 12.64
N TYR A 35 2.38 11.08 11.93
CA TYR A 35 2.66 11.19 10.50
C TYR A 35 2.10 9.97 9.78
N TRP A 36 1.18 10.20 8.85
CA TRP A 36 0.50 9.16 8.09
C TRP A 36 1.04 9.05 6.67
N PHE A 37 1.29 7.83 6.21
CA PHE A 37 1.80 7.54 4.88
C PHE A 37 0.73 6.80 4.06
N PRO A 38 0.08 7.44 3.07
CA PRO A 38 -0.99 6.82 2.29
C PRO A 38 -0.56 5.52 1.58
N SER A 39 0.72 5.42 1.21
CA SER A 39 1.30 4.26 0.55
C SER A 39 1.28 2.98 1.39
N LEU A 40 1.27 3.09 2.73
CA LEU A 40 1.22 1.93 3.62
C LEU A 40 -0.09 1.14 3.48
N PHE A 41 -1.16 1.78 3.01
CA PHE A 41 -2.47 1.14 2.84
C PHE A 41 -2.64 0.44 1.48
N LEU A 42 -1.80 0.75 0.48
CA LEU A 42 -1.96 0.23 -0.89
C LEU A 42 -1.65 -1.26 -1.00
N GLN A 43 -0.79 -1.80 -0.13
CA GLN A 43 -0.38 -3.20 -0.19
C GLN A 43 -1.51 -4.19 0.13
N GLN A 44 -2.50 -3.77 0.93
CA GLN A 44 -3.63 -4.62 1.31
C GLN A 44 -4.64 -4.83 0.16
N TYR A 45 -4.71 -3.91 -0.80
CA TYR A 45 -5.70 -3.98 -1.90
C TYR A 45 -5.22 -4.80 -3.10
N CYS A 46 -3.91 -4.87 -3.36
CA CYS A 46 -3.38 -5.58 -4.54
C CYS A 46 -3.39 -7.12 -4.40
N HIS A 47 -3.39 -7.66 -3.18
CA HIS A 47 -3.38 -9.12 -2.96
C HIS A 47 -4.77 -9.76 -3.12
N SER A 48 -5.85 -8.99 -3.05
CA SER A 48 -7.22 -9.49 -3.18
C SER A 48 -7.69 -9.63 -4.63
N SER A 49 -6.92 -9.11 -5.61
CA SER A 49 -7.31 -9.07 -7.02
C SER A 49 -6.64 -10.14 -7.89
N SER A 50 -5.90 -11.09 -7.30
CA SER A 50 -5.35 -12.23 -8.05
C SER A 50 -6.42 -13.29 -8.34
N SER A 51 -7.39 -12.97 -9.21
CA SER A 51 -8.16 -13.99 -9.93
C SER A 51 -7.37 -14.40 -11.17
N THR A 52 -6.52 -15.41 -11.02
CA THR A 52 -5.77 -15.98 -12.14
C THR A 52 -6.69 -16.78 -13.08
N SER A 53 -6.57 -16.49 -14.38
CA SER A 53 -6.84 -17.33 -15.55
C SER A 53 -8.29 -17.49 -16.07
N VAL A 54 -8.75 -16.49 -16.84
CA VAL A 54 -9.68 -16.70 -17.96
C VAL A 54 -8.95 -17.37 -19.15
N SER A 55 -8.43 -18.58 -19.00
CA SER A 55 -7.79 -19.28 -20.14
C SER A 55 -7.97 -20.80 -20.18
N GLU A 56 -8.48 -21.47 -19.15
CA GLU A 56 -8.78 -22.91 -19.23
C GLU A 56 -10.20 -23.25 -19.73
N SER A 57 -11.15 -22.31 -19.67
CA SER A 57 -12.56 -22.61 -20.00
C SER A 57 -12.87 -22.76 -21.50
N LEU A 58 -11.93 -22.43 -22.40
CA LEU A 58 -12.17 -22.55 -23.86
C LEU A 58 -11.85 -23.95 -24.41
N HIS A 59 -11.13 -24.80 -23.68
CA HIS A 59 -10.90 -26.19 -24.11
C HIS A 59 -12.08 -27.12 -23.80
N SER A 60 -13.02 -26.73 -22.93
CA SER A 60 -14.16 -27.57 -22.54
C SER A 60 -15.41 -27.41 -23.42
N MET A 61 -15.46 -26.42 -24.32
CA MET A 61 -16.65 -26.17 -25.16
C MET A 61 -16.60 -26.81 -26.56
N SER A 62 -15.59 -27.64 -26.86
CA SER A 62 -15.48 -28.33 -28.16
C SER A 62 -15.83 -29.82 -28.13
N VAL A 63 -16.22 -30.39 -26.98
CA VAL A 63 -16.53 -31.83 -26.88
C VAL A 63 -17.95 -31.97 -26.33
N ASN A 64 -18.81 -32.60 -27.13
CA ASN A 64 -20.22 -32.98 -26.87
C ASN A 64 -21.29 -32.04 -27.44
N ASN A 65 -21.11 -31.68 -28.72
CA ASN A 65 -22.21 -31.79 -29.66
C ASN A 65 -22.34 -33.29 -30.07
N TYR A 66 -23.55 -33.72 -30.42
CA TYR A 66 -23.98 -35.05 -30.91
C TYR A 66 -24.69 -35.99 -29.89
N ASN A 67 -26.01 -36.07 -30.15
CA ASN A 67 -27.04 -37.08 -29.82
C ASN A 67 -27.80 -36.92 -28.51
#